data_AF-M3E7C3-F1
#
_entry.id   AF-M3E7C3-F1
#
_cell.length_a   1.000
_cell.length_b   1.000
_cell.length_c   1.000
_cell.angle_alpha   90.00
_cell.angle_beta   90.00
_cell.angle_gamma   90.00
#
_symmetry.space_group_name_H-M   'P 1'
#
loop_
_entity.id
_entity.type
_entity.pdbx_description
1 polymer ?
#
loop_
_entity_poly.entity_id
_entity_poly.type
_entity_poly.pdbx_seq_one_letter_code
_entity_poly.pdbx_strand_id
1 'polypeptide(L)'
;MTSSPEPSGYLARVSHHPSGVLPRTPLRRLPALLRCCHPEPALAVTAFVTALAVAAGHGPAGAAAVGAAVLAGQLSVGWCNDAADAARDTACGRTDKPVAGGRLSARTVAVAARTALVLCVPLSLLGGPGAAAAHLTGVAAGWCYNLRLKHTPLSPLPYAVGFASLPVFVTLGLPRPVWPAWWAVAAGALLGVGAHLANVLPDIEDDLATGVRGLPQRLGRTVCRWLAPLVMLAAVGVVVAGPPGPAGTAGRWLAIAAGAVAVAGTAARSAGRRSRWPFRAAMVVAGLAVTGLLWSGVGMV
;
A
#
# COMPACT_ATOMS: atom_id res chain seq x y z
N MET A 1 -71.83 14.41 33.34
CA MET A 1 -70.86 13.62 34.12
C MET A 1 -70.30 12.55 33.19
N THR A 2 -69.15 12.84 32.60
CA THR A 2 -68.44 12.01 31.61
C THR A 2 -66.97 11.99 32.01
N SER A 3 -66.38 10.80 31.96
CA SER A 3 -65.10 10.43 32.56
C SER A 3 -63.89 10.59 31.63
N SER A 4 -62.73 10.87 32.27
CA SER A 4 -61.33 10.56 31.88
C SER A 4 -60.55 11.59 31.03
N PRO A 5 -59.19 11.64 31.07
CA PRO A 5 -58.22 11.11 32.05
C PRO A 5 -57.07 12.09 32.47
N GLU A 6 -56.27 11.67 33.45
CA GLU A 6 -55.05 12.33 33.97
C GLU A 6 -53.92 12.57 32.93
N PRO A 7 -53.05 13.57 33.15
CA PRO A 7 -51.86 13.80 32.33
C PRO A 7 -50.75 12.78 32.64
N SER A 8 -50.39 11.98 31.64
CA SER A 8 -49.26 11.05 31.68
C SER A 8 -47.94 11.80 31.88
N GLY A 9 -47.29 11.54 33.03
CA GLY A 9 -45.96 12.05 33.34
C GLY A 9 -44.92 11.54 32.36
N TYR A 10 -44.34 12.45 31.57
CA TYR A 10 -43.20 12.17 30.72
C TYR A 10 -41.92 12.14 31.57
N LEU A 11 -41.70 11.03 32.29
CA LEU A 11 -40.40 10.74 32.88
C LEU A 11 -39.44 10.34 31.75
N ALA A 12 -38.64 11.30 31.30
CA ALA A 12 -37.48 11.01 30.47
C ALA A 12 -36.57 10.04 31.23
N ARG A 13 -36.44 8.83 30.71
CA ARG A 13 -35.60 7.77 31.29
C ARG A 13 -34.13 8.19 31.08
N VAL A 14 -33.55 8.89 32.04
CA VAL A 14 -32.10 9.15 32.08
C VAL A 14 -31.41 7.80 32.19
N SER A 15 -30.78 7.38 31.10
CA SER A 15 -29.95 6.18 31.07
C SER A 15 -28.73 6.41 31.95
N HIS A 16 -28.70 5.80 33.13
CA HIS A 16 -27.52 5.71 33.99
C HIS A 16 -26.56 4.59 33.57
N HIS A 17 -26.58 4.13 32.31
CA HIS A 17 -25.57 3.19 31.85
C HIS A 17 -24.25 3.92 31.60
N PRO A 18 -23.19 3.66 32.40
CA PRO A 18 -21.87 4.09 32.02
C PRO A 18 -21.56 3.36 30.71
N SER A 19 -21.28 4.12 29.65
CA SER A 19 -20.80 3.56 28.39
C SER A 19 -19.55 2.74 28.73
N GLY A 20 -19.72 1.42 28.76
CA GLY A 20 -18.71 0.50 29.25
C GLY A 20 -17.40 0.71 28.52
N VAL A 21 -16.41 1.26 29.22
CA VAL A 21 -15.02 1.20 28.77
C VAL A 21 -14.63 -0.27 28.82
N LEU A 22 -14.77 -0.96 27.68
CA LEU A 22 -14.41 -2.36 27.58
C LEU A 22 -12.96 -2.57 28.04
N PRO A 23 -12.67 -3.65 28.79
CA PRO A 23 -11.32 -3.93 29.28
C PRO A 23 -10.31 -4.01 28.13
N ARG A 24 -9.29 -3.16 28.18
CA ARG A 24 -8.28 -2.96 27.12
C ARG A 24 -7.14 -3.97 27.22
N THR A 25 -7.40 -5.26 27.00
CA THR A 25 -6.34 -6.28 27.04
C THR A 25 -5.39 -6.19 25.83
N PRO A 26 -4.06 -6.41 26.01
CA PRO A 26 -3.05 -6.25 24.96
C PRO A 26 -3.26 -7.21 23.76
N LEU A 27 -3.77 -8.42 24.00
CA LEU A 27 -4.04 -9.42 22.97
C LEU A 27 -5.14 -8.99 21.97
N ARG A 28 -6.09 -8.12 22.38
CA ARG A 28 -7.09 -7.53 21.47
C ARG A 28 -6.53 -6.38 20.64
N ARG A 29 -5.38 -5.80 21.03
CA ARG A 29 -4.75 -4.67 20.31
C ARG A 29 -3.94 -5.12 19.10
N LEU A 30 -3.31 -6.29 19.13
CA LEU A 30 -2.49 -6.77 18.02
C LEU A 30 -3.30 -7.01 16.72
N PRO A 31 -4.44 -7.72 16.74
CA PRO A 31 -5.29 -7.84 15.55
C PRO A 31 -5.83 -6.49 15.06
N ALA A 32 -6.07 -5.55 15.98
CA ALA A 32 -6.51 -4.20 15.62
C ALA A 32 -5.37 -3.39 14.96
N LEU A 33 -4.14 -3.49 15.46
CA LEU A 33 -2.96 -2.86 14.86
C LEU A 33 -2.67 -3.44 13.47
N LEU A 34 -2.76 -4.76 13.31
CA LEU A 34 -2.56 -5.41 11.99
C LEU A 34 -3.64 -5.02 10.96
N ARG A 35 -4.83 -4.60 11.41
CA ARG A 35 -5.86 -4.05 10.51
C ARG A 35 -5.58 -2.59 10.13
N CYS A 36 -4.81 -1.86 10.95
CA CYS A 36 -4.44 -0.46 10.73
C CYS A 36 -3.28 -0.24 9.75
N CYS A 37 -2.70 -1.29 9.17
CA CYS A 37 -1.54 -1.16 8.28
C CYS A 37 -1.83 -1.51 6.82
N HIS A 38 -3.11 -1.63 6.42
CA HIS A 38 -3.51 -2.15 5.11
C HIS A 38 -2.79 -3.48 4.79
N PRO A 39 -3.15 -4.58 5.50
CA PRO A 39 -2.34 -5.81 5.51
C PRO A 39 -2.18 -6.42 4.11
N GLU A 40 -3.17 -6.27 3.23
CA GLU A 40 -3.14 -6.82 1.87
C GLU A 40 -1.98 -6.25 1.03
N PRO A 41 -1.85 -4.93 0.80
CA PRO A 41 -0.68 -4.36 0.12
C PRO A 41 0.65 -4.63 0.86
N ALA A 42 0.67 -4.52 2.19
CA ALA A 42 1.90 -4.72 2.97
C ALA A 42 2.46 -6.13 2.80
N LEU A 43 1.59 -7.15 2.87
CA LEU A 43 1.97 -8.54 2.66
C LEU A 43 2.39 -8.81 1.21
N ALA A 44 1.70 -8.23 0.24
CA ALA A 44 2.03 -8.41 -1.17
C ALA A 44 3.41 -7.84 -1.53
N VAL A 45 3.69 -6.58 -1.15
CA VAL A 45 5.01 -5.95 -1.38
C VAL A 45 6.10 -6.74 -0.65
N THR A 46 5.86 -7.13 0.60
CA THR A 46 6.82 -7.95 1.36
C THR A 46 7.11 -9.27 0.65
N ALA A 47 6.08 -9.99 0.21
CA ALA A 47 6.23 -11.27 -0.48
C ALA A 47 6.97 -11.12 -1.82
N PHE A 48 6.61 -10.11 -2.63
CA PHE A 48 7.24 -9.85 -3.92
C PHE A 48 8.71 -9.50 -3.78
N VAL A 49 9.07 -8.62 -2.84
CA VAL A 49 10.47 -8.21 -2.63
C VAL A 49 11.29 -9.34 -2.01
N THR A 50 10.69 -10.14 -1.12
CA THR A 50 11.34 -11.35 -0.59
C THR A 50 11.61 -12.36 -1.69
N ALA A 51 10.64 -12.61 -2.58
CA ALA A 51 10.83 -13.50 -3.74
C ALA A 51 11.93 -12.97 -4.68
N LEU A 52 11.99 -11.65 -4.88
CA LEU A 52 13.04 -11.00 -5.66
C LEU A 52 14.43 -11.20 -5.02
N ALA A 53 14.54 -11.09 -3.69
CA ALA A 53 15.79 -11.35 -2.98
C ALA A 53 16.24 -12.83 -3.08
N VAL A 54 15.29 -13.77 -3.01
CA VAL A 54 15.57 -15.20 -3.25
C VAL A 54 16.13 -15.41 -4.66
N ALA A 55 15.46 -14.87 -5.69
CA ALA A 55 15.90 -15.01 -7.07
C ALA A 55 17.24 -14.31 -7.36
N ALA A 56 17.52 -13.20 -6.68
CA ALA A 56 18.79 -12.47 -6.81
C ALA A 56 19.97 -13.16 -6.09
N GLY A 57 19.74 -14.22 -5.31
CA GLY A 57 20.81 -15.00 -4.69
C GLY A 57 21.22 -14.58 -3.29
N HIS A 58 20.33 -13.95 -2.52
CA HIS A 58 20.59 -13.54 -1.11
C HIS A 58 20.76 -14.72 -0.13
N GLY A 59 20.42 -15.94 -0.56
CA GLY A 59 20.26 -17.09 0.34
C GLY A 59 19.10 -16.91 1.34
N PRO A 60 18.78 -17.94 2.15
CA PRO A 60 17.61 -17.90 3.03
C PRO A 60 17.66 -16.79 4.09
N ALA A 61 18.81 -16.59 4.73
CA ALA A 61 18.98 -15.59 5.78
C ALA A 61 18.91 -14.15 5.22
N GLY A 62 19.56 -13.89 4.09
CA GLY A 62 19.52 -12.58 3.44
C GLY A 62 18.12 -12.24 2.93
N ALA A 63 17.43 -13.20 2.30
CA ALA A 63 16.05 -13.01 1.87
C ALA A 63 15.10 -12.76 3.04
N ALA A 64 15.27 -13.46 4.17
CA ALA A 64 14.51 -13.21 5.39
C ALA A 64 14.79 -11.81 5.98
N ALA A 65 16.04 -11.36 5.96
CA ALA A 65 16.41 -10.00 6.40
C ALA A 65 15.77 -8.92 5.50
N VAL A 66 15.80 -9.10 4.18
CA VAL A 66 15.12 -8.22 3.21
C VAL A 66 13.61 -8.19 3.49
N GLY A 67 12.98 -9.35 3.64
CA GLY A 67 11.55 -9.45 3.95
C GLY A 67 11.19 -8.77 5.27
N ALA A 68 11.98 -8.97 6.32
CA ALA A 68 11.78 -8.33 7.62
C ALA A 68 11.92 -6.80 7.55
N ALA A 69 12.93 -6.30 6.83
CA ALA A 69 13.12 -4.88 6.60
C ALA A 69 11.90 -4.28 5.89
N VAL A 70 11.49 -4.86 4.75
CA VAL A 70 10.33 -4.39 3.97
C VAL A 70 9.07 -4.42 4.81
N LEU A 71 8.82 -5.50 5.56
CA LEU A 71 7.65 -5.61 6.44
C LEU A 71 7.65 -4.51 7.50
N ALA A 72 8.78 -4.25 8.16
CA ALA A 72 8.89 -3.17 9.14
C ALA A 72 8.62 -1.79 8.51
N GLY A 73 9.15 -1.54 7.31
CA GLY A 73 8.88 -0.34 6.52
C GLY A 73 7.39 -0.19 6.17
N GLN A 74 6.76 -1.24 5.65
CA GLN A 74 5.34 -1.27 5.29
C GLN A 74 4.43 -1.04 6.50
N LEU A 75 4.72 -1.71 7.63
CA LEU A 75 4.00 -1.50 8.89
C LEU A 75 4.14 -0.04 9.37
N SER A 76 5.35 0.53 9.30
CA SER A 76 5.60 1.92 9.67
C SER A 76 4.77 2.90 8.82
N VAL A 77 4.83 2.75 7.49
CA VAL A 77 4.09 3.62 6.55
C VAL A 77 2.59 3.44 6.71
N GLY A 78 2.09 2.20 6.83
CA GLY A 78 0.67 1.92 7.00
C GLY A 78 0.10 2.53 8.29
N TRP A 79 0.77 2.32 9.42
CA TRP A 79 0.36 2.93 10.69
C TRP A 79 0.50 4.45 10.69
N CYS A 80 1.53 5.00 10.04
CA CYS A 80 1.66 6.45 9.85
C CYS A 80 0.43 7.02 9.12
N ASN A 81 -0.04 6.35 8.06
CA ASN A 81 -1.22 6.78 7.32
C ASN A 81 -2.47 6.80 8.21
N ASP A 82 -2.75 5.69 8.90
CA ASP A 82 -3.92 5.57 9.78
C ASP A 82 -3.90 6.57 10.94
N ALA A 83 -2.72 6.87 11.49
CA ALA A 83 -2.57 7.89 12.52
C ALA A 83 -2.81 9.31 11.97
N ALA A 84 -2.28 9.62 10.78
CA ALA A 84 -2.46 10.90 10.12
C ALA A 84 -3.92 11.14 9.67
N ASP A 85 -4.62 10.07 9.31
CA ASP A 85 -5.99 10.12 8.81
C ASP A 85 -7.06 9.99 9.88
N ALA A 86 -6.69 9.76 11.14
CA ALA A 86 -7.61 9.45 12.23
C ALA A 86 -8.78 10.44 12.36
N ALA A 87 -8.51 11.75 12.35
CA ALA A 87 -9.55 12.77 12.50
C ALA A 87 -10.53 12.77 11.32
N ARG A 88 -9.99 12.62 10.11
CA ARG A 88 -10.72 12.58 8.85
C ARG A 88 -11.59 11.32 8.74
N ASP A 89 -11.01 10.16 9.05
CA ASP A 89 -11.71 8.88 9.01
C ASP A 89 -12.86 8.85 10.03
N THR A 90 -12.69 9.52 11.17
CA THR A 90 -13.73 9.70 12.19
C THR A 90 -14.86 10.58 11.65
N ALA A 91 -14.54 11.71 11.02
CA ALA A 91 -15.52 12.60 10.41
C ALA A 91 -16.33 11.92 9.28
N CYS A 92 -15.72 10.99 8.54
CA CYS A 92 -16.39 10.18 7.52
C CYS A 92 -17.18 8.98 8.07
N GLY A 93 -17.18 8.74 9.39
CA GLY A 93 -17.87 7.61 10.00
C GLY A 93 -17.33 6.23 9.58
N ARG A 94 -16.03 6.12 9.28
CA ARG A 94 -15.40 4.85 8.86
C ARG A 94 -15.39 3.83 10.01
N THR A 95 -16.29 2.86 9.99
CA THR A 95 -16.38 1.80 11.01
C THR A 95 -15.41 0.64 10.77
N ASP A 96 -14.90 0.49 9.55
CA ASP A 96 -13.92 -0.52 9.16
C ASP A 96 -12.55 -0.26 9.80
N LYS A 97 -12.19 1.01 10.00
CA LYS A 97 -10.90 1.43 10.56
C LYS A 97 -10.88 1.39 12.09
N PRO A 98 -9.92 0.68 12.72
CA PRO A 98 -9.87 0.55 14.18
C PRO A 98 -9.70 1.87 14.94
N VAL A 99 -9.02 2.87 14.37
CA VAL A 99 -8.87 4.19 15.00
C VAL A 99 -10.18 4.98 14.97
N ALA A 100 -10.80 5.10 13.79
CA ALA A 100 -12.07 5.81 13.61
C ALA A 100 -13.23 5.16 14.39
N GLY A 101 -13.23 3.82 14.51
CA GLY A 101 -14.17 3.09 15.35
C GLY A 101 -13.85 3.11 16.86
N GLY A 102 -12.89 3.92 17.33
CA GLY A 102 -12.54 4.08 18.75
C GLY A 102 -11.85 2.87 19.41
N ARG A 103 -11.48 1.83 18.65
CA ARG A 103 -10.84 0.61 19.16
C ARG A 103 -9.36 0.81 19.50
N LEU A 104 -8.70 1.77 18.85
CA LEU A 104 -7.32 2.19 19.12
C LEU A 104 -7.24 3.72 19.13
N SER A 105 -6.35 4.28 19.95
CA SER A 105 -6.06 5.72 19.91
C SER A 105 -5.10 6.04 18.75
N ALA A 106 -5.26 7.20 18.10
CA ALA A 106 -4.32 7.68 17.09
C ALA A 106 -2.88 7.75 17.62
N ARG A 107 -2.71 8.12 18.91
CA ARG A 107 -1.41 8.14 19.59
C ARG A 107 -0.77 6.76 19.64
N THR A 108 -1.53 5.69 19.93
CA THR A 108 -1.03 4.32 19.96
C THR A 108 -0.51 3.89 18.59
N VAL A 109 -1.27 4.17 17.53
CA VAL A 109 -0.87 3.84 16.15
C VAL A 109 0.34 4.66 15.71
N ALA A 110 0.41 5.95 16.07
CA ALA A 110 1.57 6.79 15.80
C ALA A 110 2.85 6.30 16.51
N VAL A 111 2.74 5.80 17.74
CA VAL A 111 3.86 5.18 18.45
C VAL A 111 4.29 3.91 17.72
N ALA A 112 3.36 3.03 17.35
CA ALA A 112 3.68 1.81 16.59
C ALA A 112 4.39 2.13 15.26
N ALA A 113 3.92 3.16 14.53
CA ALA A 113 4.53 3.63 13.28
C ALA A 113 6.00 4.03 13.48
N ARG A 114 6.29 4.79 14.54
CA ARG A 114 7.66 5.22 14.89
C ARG A 114 8.53 4.07 15.39
N THR A 115 7.98 3.16 16.19
CA THR A 115 8.72 1.98 16.64
C THR A 115 9.10 1.09 15.44
N ALA A 116 8.17 0.85 14.51
CA ALA A 116 8.47 0.12 13.28
C ALA A 116 9.50 0.84 12.41
N LEU A 117 9.48 2.18 12.35
CA LEU A 117 10.50 2.96 11.66
C LEU A 117 11.89 2.76 12.29
N VAL A 118 11.98 2.82 13.62
CA VAL A 118 13.24 2.61 14.35
C VAL A 118 13.77 1.19 14.13
N LEU A 119 12.91 0.18 14.08
CA LEU A 119 13.30 -1.21 13.77
C LEU A 119 13.68 -1.40 12.29
N CYS A 120 13.04 -0.66 11.39
CA CYS A 120 13.30 -0.71 9.95
C CYS A 120 14.76 -0.32 9.63
N VAL A 121 15.34 0.64 10.35
CA VAL A 121 16.72 1.09 10.14
C VAL A 121 17.76 -0.03 10.28
N PRO A 122 17.91 -0.70 11.45
CA PRO A 122 18.89 -1.78 11.60
C PRO A 122 18.59 -2.97 10.68
N LEU A 123 17.30 -3.30 10.45
CA LEU A 123 16.94 -4.37 9.52
C LEU A 123 17.38 -4.06 8.08
N SER A 124 17.26 -2.81 7.65
CA SER A 124 17.73 -2.38 6.33
C SER A 124 19.26 -2.39 6.23
N LEU A 125 19.94 -2.04 7.33
CA LEU A 125 21.41 -2.06 7.43
C LEU A 125 22.01 -3.48 7.38
N LEU A 126 21.22 -4.54 7.60
CA LEU A 126 21.68 -5.93 7.37
C LEU A 126 22.07 -6.18 5.90
N GLY A 127 21.49 -5.43 4.96
CA GLY A 127 21.89 -5.45 3.55
C GLY A 127 23.05 -4.51 3.21
N GLY A 128 23.64 -3.81 4.20
CA GLY A 128 24.68 -2.81 3.99
C GLY A 128 24.14 -1.39 3.72
N PRO A 129 25.03 -0.38 3.69
CA PRO A 129 24.63 1.03 3.70
C PRO A 129 23.91 1.49 2.43
N GLY A 130 24.31 0.99 1.25
CA GLY A 130 23.65 1.32 -0.01
C GLY A 130 22.22 0.77 -0.09
N ALA A 131 22.05 -0.49 0.32
CA ALA A 131 20.74 -1.13 0.44
C ALA A 131 19.86 -0.38 1.45
N ALA A 132 20.41 -0.05 2.62
CA ALA A 132 19.70 0.70 3.65
C ALA A 132 19.25 2.08 3.16
N ALA A 133 20.13 2.82 2.47
CA ALA A 133 19.79 4.12 1.90
C ALA A 133 18.64 4.00 0.89
N ALA A 134 18.67 3.00 0.01
CA ALA A 134 17.60 2.75 -0.95
C ALA A 134 16.27 2.45 -0.24
N HIS A 135 16.25 1.48 0.68
CA HIS A 135 15.01 1.10 1.36
C HIS A 135 14.44 2.23 2.22
N LEU A 136 15.30 2.93 2.99
CA LEU A 136 14.87 4.05 3.82
C LEU A 136 14.42 5.26 3.00
N THR A 137 14.94 5.46 1.79
CA THR A 137 14.41 6.46 0.85
C THR A 137 12.97 6.13 0.47
N GLY A 138 12.65 4.86 0.20
CA GLY A 138 11.29 4.43 -0.08
C GLY A 138 10.35 4.57 1.11
N VAL A 139 10.81 4.23 2.33
CA VAL A 139 10.03 4.42 3.56
C VAL A 139 9.79 5.92 3.83
N ALA A 140 10.81 6.75 3.67
CA ALA A 140 10.69 8.20 3.81
C ALA A 140 9.72 8.79 2.78
N ALA A 141 9.73 8.30 1.54
CA ALA A 141 8.75 8.68 0.53
C ALA A 141 7.31 8.37 0.99
N GLY A 142 7.07 7.16 1.53
CA GLY A 142 5.78 6.79 2.11
C GLY A 142 5.31 7.71 3.24
N TRP A 143 6.22 8.09 4.14
CA TRP A 143 5.92 9.09 5.18
C TRP A 143 5.61 10.48 4.60
N CYS A 144 6.39 10.95 3.63
CA CYS A 144 6.15 12.21 2.94
C CYS A 144 4.79 12.23 2.22
N TYR A 145 4.38 11.10 1.64
CA TYR A 145 3.04 10.93 1.08
C TYR A 145 1.95 11.13 2.14
N ASN A 146 2.01 10.34 3.22
CA ASN A 146 1.00 10.31 4.27
C ASN A 146 0.81 11.67 4.93
N LEU A 147 1.90 12.39 5.19
CA LEU A 147 1.91 13.63 5.95
C LEU A 147 1.65 14.88 5.11
N ARG A 148 1.92 14.85 3.80
CA ARG A 148 1.83 16.06 2.97
C ARG A 148 1.47 15.81 1.52
N LEU A 149 2.24 15.00 0.81
CA LEU A 149 2.21 14.96 -0.65
C LEU A 149 0.91 14.38 -1.21
N LYS A 150 0.16 13.58 -0.44
CA LYS A 150 -1.16 13.09 -0.85
C LYS A 150 -2.18 14.20 -1.16
N HIS A 151 -1.99 15.41 -0.61
CA HIS A 151 -2.84 16.57 -0.87
C HIS A 151 -2.41 17.39 -2.12
N THR A 152 -1.37 16.96 -2.83
CA THR A 152 -0.74 17.74 -3.90
C THR A 152 -0.74 16.99 -5.25
N PRO A 153 -0.59 17.69 -6.38
CA PRO A 153 -0.38 17.04 -7.68
C PRO A 153 0.84 16.10 -7.71
N LEU A 154 1.77 16.23 -6.77
CA LEU A 154 2.93 15.36 -6.64
C LEU A 154 2.64 14.05 -5.88
N SER A 155 1.38 13.77 -5.52
CA SER A 155 0.97 12.53 -4.83
C SER A 155 1.47 11.21 -5.46
N PRO A 156 1.69 11.07 -6.79
CA PRO A 156 2.25 9.82 -7.34
C PRO A 156 3.77 9.68 -7.14
N LEU A 157 4.49 10.79 -6.94
CA LEU A 157 5.95 10.78 -6.85
C LEU A 157 6.46 9.89 -5.70
N PRO A 158 5.91 9.95 -4.48
CA PRO A 158 6.30 9.03 -3.41
C PRO A 158 6.17 7.55 -3.74
N TYR A 159 5.11 7.18 -4.46
CA TYR A 159 4.90 5.79 -4.88
C TYR A 159 5.91 5.38 -5.95
N ALA A 160 6.21 6.28 -6.90
CA ALA A 160 7.25 6.04 -7.89
C ALA A 160 8.61 5.80 -7.21
N VAL A 161 9.01 6.69 -6.29
CA VAL A 161 10.27 6.58 -5.54
C VAL A 161 10.29 5.31 -4.70
N GLY A 162 9.22 5.03 -3.95
CA GLY A 162 9.16 3.89 -3.04
C GLY A 162 9.22 2.54 -3.74
N PHE A 163 8.60 2.40 -4.91
CA PHE A 163 8.69 1.16 -5.68
C PHE A 163 9.98 1.06 -6.50
N ALA A 164 10.49 2.18 -7.02
CA ALA A 164 11.78 2.23 -7.72
C ALA A 164 12.96 1.86 -6.81
N SER A 165 12.87 2.15 -5.51
CA SER A 165 13.91 1.81 -4.55
C SER A 165 14.00 0.32 -4.22
N LEU A 166 12.97 -0.48 -4.49
CA LEU A 166 12.94 -1.91 -4.14
C LEU A 166 13.97 -2.76 -4.91
N PRO A 167 14.08 -2.69 -6.26
CA PRO A 167 15.14 -3.40 -6.96
C PRO A 167 16.54 -2.91 -6.56
N VAL A 168 16.70 -1.61 -6.26
CA VAL A 168 17.97 -1.04 -5.76
C VAL A 168 18.31 -1.62 -4.39
N PHE A 169 17.33 -1.72 -3.49
CA PHE A 169 17.50 -2.33 -2.16
C PHE A 169 17.97 -3.77 -2.27
N VAL A 170 17.33 -4.57 -3.12
CA VAL A 170 17.67 -5.98 -3.30
C VAL A 170 19.07 -6.14 -3.91
N THR A 171 19.41 -5.41 -4.97
CA THR A 171 20.67 -5.60 -5.71
C THR A 171 21.89 -5.03 -4.97
N LEU A 172 21.74 -3.88 -4.30
CA LEU A 172 22.81 -3.35 -3.44
C LEU A 172 22.99 -4.16 -2.14
N GLY A 173 22.01 -5.00 -1.78
CA GLY A 173 22.07 -5.88 -0.61
C GLY A 173 22.83 -7.18 -0.83
N LEU A 174 23.31 -7.45 -2.04
CA LEU A 174 24.06 -8.67 -2.36
C LEU A 174 25.48 -8.63 -1.77
N PRO A 175 26.12 -9.81 -1.54
CA PRO A 175 27.51 -9.87 -1.08
C PRO A 175 28.48 -9.11 -1.99
N ARG A 176 28.17 -9.04 -3.29
CA ARG A 176 28.80 -8.13 -4.26
C ARG A 176 27.73 -7.15 -4.74
N PRO A 177 27.63 -5.95 -4.14
CA PRO A 177 26.62 -4.96 -4.51
C PRO A 177 26.76 -4.55 -5.97
N VAL A 178 25.63 -4.44 -6.65
CA VAL A 178 25.52 -4.06 -8.05
C VAL A 178 24.33 -3.15 -8.23
N TRP A 179 24.44 -2.17 -9.13
CA TRP A 179 23.27 -1.34 -9.47
C TRP A 179 22.30 -2.16 -10.32
N PRO A 180 20.99 -2.07 -10.07
CA PRO A 180 20.02 -2.77 -10.89
C PRO A 180 19.98 -2.15 -12.29
N ALA A 181 19.61 -2.95 -13.27
CA ALA A 181 19.33 -2.46 -14.60
C ALA A 181 18.26 -1.35 -14.57
N TRP A 182 18.45 -0.31 -15.39
CA TRP A 182 17.58 0.88 -15.41
C TRP A 182 16.09 0.54 -15.64
N TRP A 183 15.82 -0.50 -16.43
CA TRP A 183 14.46 -0.94 -16.76
C TRP A 183 13.75 -1.55 -15.55
N ALA A 184 14.47 -2.19 -14.61
CA ALA A 184 13.89 -2.70 -13.37
C ALA A 184 13.45 -1.55 -12.44
N VAL A 185 14.27 -0.50 -12.35
CA VAL A 185 13.96 0.73 -11.60
C VAL A 185 12.75 1.45 -12.22
N ALA A 186 12.73 1.60 -13.55
CA ALA A 186 11.63 2.22 -14.27
C ALA A 186 10.32 1.42 -14.15
N ALA A 187 10.38 0.09 -14.27
CA ALA A 187 9.23 -0.78 -14.05
C ALA A 187 8.69 -0.65 -12.61
N GLY A 188 9.58 -0.64 -11.61
CA GLY A 188 9.22 -0.37 -10.22
C GLY A 188 8.48 0.96 -10.08
N ALA A 189 9.04 2.05 -10.61
CA ALA A 189 8.41 3.37 -10.56
C ALA A 189 7.00 3.36 -11.18
N LEU A 190 6.83 2.77 -12.35
CA LEU A 190 5.53 2.66 -13.04
C LEU A 190 4.54 1.80 -12.26
N LEU A 191 4.97 0.67 -11.70
CA LEU A 191 4.13 -0.15 -10.81
C LEU A 191 3.65 0.65 -9.61
N GLY A 192 4.53 1.45 -8.99
CA GLY A 192 4.18 2.33 -7.89
C GLY A 192 3.10 3.35 -8.29
N VAL A 193 3.28 4.05 -9.41
CA VAL A 193 2.29 5.03 -9.91
C VAL A 193 0.95 4.37 -10.23
N GLY A 194 0.97 3.21 -10.90
CA GLY A 194 -0.24 2.44 -11.20
C GLY A 194 -0.96 1.98 -9.94
N ALA A 195 -0.21 1.47 -8.95
CA ALA A 195 -0.73 1.06 -7.65
C ALA A 195 -1.34 2.23 -6.88
N HIS A 196 -0.72 3.43 -6.91
CA HIS A 196 -1.29 4.65 -6.33
C HIS A 196 -2.65 4.99 -6.92
N LEU A 197 -2.73 5.05 -8.25
CA LEU A 197 -3.97 5.35 -8.96
C LEU A 197 -5.07 4.32 -8.63
N ALA A 198 -4.74 3.04 -8.62
CA ALA A 198 -5.68 1.96 -8.30
C ALA A 198 -6.11 1.96 -6.83
N ASN A 199 -5.20 2.29 -5.91
CA ASN A 199 -5.45 2.34 -4.47
C ASN A 199 -6.38 3.50 -4.09
N VAL A 200 -6.19 4.66 -4.72
CA VAL A 200 -7.00 5.85 -4.46
C VAL A 200 -8.37 5.77 -5.13
N LEU A 201 -8.49 5.06 -6.26
CA LEU A 201 -9.70 5.01 -7.08
C LEU A 201 -11.03 4.79 -6.31
N PRO A 202 -11.13 3.86 -5.34
CA PRO A 202 -12.38 3.62 -4.63
C PRO A 202 -12.80 4.77 -3.71
N ASP A 203 -11.85 5.56 -3.22
CA ASP A 203 -12.03 6.55 -2.16
C ASP A 203 -12.00 8.02 -2.68
N ILE A 204 -11.86 8.26 -3.98
CA ILE A 204 -11.72 9.61 -4.58
C ILE A 204 -12.75 10.63 -4.07
N GLU A 205 -14.04 10.30 -4.06
CA GLU A 205 -15.08 11.25 -3.63
C GLU A 205 -15.05 11.52 -2.12
N ASP A 206 -14.79 10.49 -1.30
CA ASP A 206 -14.67 10.63 0.16
C ASP A 206 -13.40 11.46 0.51
N ASP A 207 -12.31 11.25 -0.25
CA ASP A 207 -11.07 12.03 -0.19
C ASP A 207 -11.29 13.51 -0.55
N LEU A 208 -12.03 13.79 -1.63
CA LEU A 208 -12.36 15.16 -2.03
C LEU A 208 -13.21 15.87 -0.99
N ALA A 209 -14.20 15.19 -0.41
CA ALA A 209 -15.07 15.71 0.64
C ALA A 209 -14.30 16.08 1.92
N THR A 210 -13.12 15.49 2.10
CA THR A 210 -12.24 15.72 3.26
C THR A 210 -10.98 16.55 2.94
N GLY A 211 -10.91 17.13 1.73
CA GLY A 211 -9.84 18.05 1.35
C GLY A 211 -8.56 17.38 0.84
N VAL A 212 -8.57 16.07 0.57
CA VAL A 212 -7.47 15.40 -0.14
C VAL A 212 -7.59 15.70 -1.64
N ARG A 213 -6.63 16.46 -2.17
CA ARG A 213 -6.63 16.93 -3.58
C ARG A 213 -5.34 16.56 -4.32
N GLY A 214 -4.98 15.28 -4.22
CA GLY A 214 -3.89 14.68 -4.98
C GLY A 214 -4.16 14.66 -6.49
N LEU A 215 -3.17 14.21 -7.26
CA LEU A 215 -3.33 14.06 -8.72
C LEU A 215 -4.51 13.13 -9.08
N PRO A 216 -4.69 11.95 -8.46
CA PRO A 216 -5.84 11.09 -8.79
C PRO A 216 -7.18 11.78 -8.55
N GLN A 217 -7.30 12.54 -7.45
CA GLN A 217 -8.53 13.27 -7.13
C GLN A 217 -8.81 14.40 -8.12
N ARG A 218 -7.76 15.03 -8.68
CA ARG A 218 -7.89 16.06 -9.74
C ARG A 218 -8.26 15.46 -11.10
N LEU A 219 -7.73 14.29 -11.43
CA LEU A 219 -8.05 13.56 -12.66
C LEU A 219 -9.46 12.95 -12.60
N GLY A 220 -9.92 12.59 -11.40
CA GLY A 220 -11.22 12.00 -11.16
C GLY A 220 -11.28 10.50 -11.45
N ARG A 221 -12.36 9.87 -10.97
CA ARG A 221 -12.56 8.41 -10.99
C ARG A 221 -12.49 7.80 -12.39
N THR A 222 -13.11 8.44 -13.38
CA THR A 222 -13.14 7.90 -14.76
C THR A 222 -11.75 7.84 -15.38
N VAL A 223 -10.95 8.91 -15.23
CA VAL A 223 -9.59 8.94 -15.77
C VAL A 223 -8.71 7.93 -15.02
N CYS A 224 -8.75 7.90 -13.69
CA CYS A 224 -7.96 6.95 -12.89
C CYS A 224 -8.29 5.48 -13.19
N ARG A 225 -9.57 5.17 -13.49
CA ARG A 225 -10.00 3.81 -13.85
C ARG A 225 -9.28 3.26 -15.08
N TRP A 226 -8.98 4.12 -16.06
CA TRP A 226 -8.28 3.72 -17.28
C TRP A 226 -6.77 3.95 -17.17
N LEU A 227 -6.35 5.03 -16.52
CA LEU A 227 -4.94 5.37 -16.40
C LEU A 227 -4.17 4.36 -15.54
N ALA A 228 -4.76 3.87 -14.44
CA ALA A 228 -4.10 2.90 -13.56
C ALA A 228 -3.64 1.64 -14.33
N PRO A 229 -4.51 0.87 -15.01
CA PRO A 229 -4.09 -0.30 -15.76
C PRO A 229 -3.15 0.03 -16.93
N LEU A 230 -3.33 1.18 -17.61
CA LEU A 230 -2.41 1.59 -18.68
C LEU A 230 -0.98 1.78 -18.18
N VAL A 231 -0.82 2.46 -17.04
CA VAL A 231 0.50 2.66 -16.41
C VAL A 231 1.10 1.32 -15.96
N MET A 232 0.28 0.40 -15.45
CA MET A 232 0.76 -0.93 -15.06
C MET A 232 1.16 -1.80 -16.26
N LEU A 233 0.42 -1.71 -17.37
CA LEU A 233 0.79 -2.37 -18.62
C LEU A 233 2.07 -1.78 -19.22
N ALA A 234 2.28 -0.45 -19.08
CA ALA A 234 3.55 0.17 -19.44
C ALA A 234 4.70 -0.41 -18.60
N ALA A 235 4.49 -0.64 -17.29
CA ALA A 235 5.49 -1.30 -16.46
C ALA A 235 5.83 -2.71 -16.95
N VAL A 236 4.82 -3.51 -17.30
CA VAL A 236 5.01 -4.85 -17.90
C VAL A 236 5.75 -4.76 -19.24
N GLY A 237 5.40 -3.78 -20.08
CA GLY A 237 6.12 -3.50 -21.32
C GLY A 237 7.61 -3.22 -21.11
N VAL A 238 7.94 -2.42 -20.08
CA VAL A 238 9.34 -2.15 -19.68
C VAL A 238 10.04 -3.44 -19.22
N VAL A 239 9.38 -4.31 -18.45
CA VAL A 239 9.95 -5.61 -18.03
C VAL A 239 10.19 -6.53 -19.23
N VAL A 240 9.30 -6.52 -20.22
CA VAL A 240 9.40 -7.40 -21.40
C VAL A 240 10.42 -6.89 -22.41
N ALA A 241 10.54 -5.57 -22.60
CA ALA A 241 11.40 -4.96 -23.62
C ALA A 241 12.74 -4.42 -23.08
N GLY A 242 12.88 -4.30 -21.76
CA GLY A 242 14.06 -3.74 -21.11
C GLY A 242 15.31 -4.62 -21.19
N PRO A 243 15.23 -5.93 -20.92
CA PRO A 243 16.36 -6.84 -21.05
C PRO A 243 16.89 -6.90 -22.49
N PRO A 244 18.21 -7.08 -22.71
CA PRO A 244 18.79 -7.19 -24.04
C PRO A 244 18.32 -8.46 -24.76
N GLY A 245 18.01 -8.32 -26.06
CA GLY A 245 17.52 -9.41 -26.92
C GLY A 245 16.00 -9.34 -27.19
N PRO A 246 15.48 -10.18 -28.10
CA PRO A 246 14.06 -10.19 -28.42
C PRO A 246 13.24 -10.75 -27.24
N ALA A 247 12.05 -10.20 -27.05
CA ALA A 247 11.10 -10.74 -26.09
C ALA A 247 10.77 -12.20 -26.43
N GLY A 248 11.22 -13.12 -25.58
CA GLY A 248 10.91 -14.54 -25.70
C GLY A 248 9.42 -14.82 -25.59
N THR A 249 9.01 -16.05 -25.93
CA THR A 249 7.61 -16.50 -25.83
C THR A 249 7.02 -16.28 -24.43
N ALA A 250 7.82 -16.45 -23.36
CA ALA A 250 7.40 -16.15 -21.99
C ALA A 250 7.03 -14.67 -21.77
N GLY A 251 7.82 -13.74 -22.31
CA GLY A 251 7.55 -12.29 -22.21
C GLY A 251 6.25 -11.88 -22.93
N ARG A 252 5.96 -12.52 -24.08
CA ARG A 252 4.70 -12.32 -24.80
C ARG A 252 3.49 -12.82 -24.00
N TRP A 253 3.58 -14.02 -23.44
CA TRP A 253 2.52 -14.55 -22.58
C TRP A 253 2.31 -13.74 -21.31
N LEU A 254 3.38 -13.21 -20.73
CA LEU A 254 3.31 -12.30 -19.60
C LEU A 254 2.51 -11.04 -19.94
N ALA A 255 2.82 -10.40 -21.07
CA ALA A 255 2.11 -9.21 -21.53
C ALA A 255 0.62 -9.49 -21.81
N ILE A 256 0.31 -10.64 -22.44
CA ILE A 256 -1.07 -11.07 -22.70
C ILE A 256 -1.83 -11.29 -21.39
N ALA A 257 -1.23 -12.02 -20.43
CA ALA A 257 -1.84 -12.28 -19.14
C ALA A 257 -2.10 -10.98 -18.36
N ALA A 258 -1.12 -10.07 -18.34
CA ALA A 258 -1.28 -8.76 -17.71
C ALA A 258 -2.39 -7.94 -18.38
N GLY A 259 -2.45 -7.95 -19.72
CA GLY A 259 -3.52 -7.32 -20.51
C GLY A 259 -4.90 -7.86 -20.14
N ALA A 260 -5.05 -9.18 -20.08
CA ALA A 260 -6.31 -9.84 -19.71
C ALA A 260 -6.76 -9.45 -18.29
N VAL A 261 -5.85 -9.44 -17.32
CA VAL A 261 -6.15 -9.05 -15.93
C VAL A 261 -6.51 -7.56 -15.85
N ALA A 262 -5.81 -6.69 -16.56
CA ALA A 262 -6.10 -5.27 -16.62
C ALA A 262 -7.49 -4.98 -17.22
N VAL A 263 -7.85 -5.67 -18.31
CA VAL A 263 -9.18 -5.61 -18.92
C VAL A 263 -10.25 -6.13 -17.95
N ALA A 264 -10.04 -7.27 -17.31
CA ALA A 264 -10.99 -7.80 -16.33
C ALA A 264 -11.20 -6.84 -15.13
N GLY A 265 -10.11 -6.25 -14.61
CA GLY A 265 -10.16 -5.28 -13.53
C GLY A 265 -10.89 -3.99 -13.89
N THR A 266 -10.79 -3.55 -15.14
CA THR A 266 -11.56 -2.39 -15.64
C THR A 266 -13.00 -2.73 -15.98
N ALA A 267 -13.27 -3.93 -16.49
CA ALA A 267 -14.59 -4.39 -16.93
C ALA A 267 -15.54 -4.74 -15.78
N ALA A 268 -15.04 -4.93 -14.55
CA ALA A 268 -15.81 -5.22 -13.34
C ALA A 268 -16.69 -4.03 -12.86
N ARG A 269 -17.52 -3.46 -13.75
CA ARG A 269 -18.55 -2.44 -13.49
C ARG A 269 -19.58 -2.90 -12.45
N SER A 270 -19.72 -4.20 -12.23
CA SER A 270 -20.77 -4.84 -11.42
C SER A 270 -20.56 -4.79 -9.91
N ALA A 271 -19.42 -4.33 -9.39
CA ALA A 271 -19.08 -4.48 -7.97
C ALA A 271 -19.32 -3.23 -7.09
N GLY A 272 -20.06 -2.23 -7.58
CA GLY A 272 -20.41 -1.02 -6.82
C GLY A 272 -19.27 0.01 -6.68
N ARG A 273 -19.63 1.23 -6.27
CA ARG A 273 -18.73 2.41 -6.23
C ARG A 273 -17.48 2.21 -5.33
N ARG A 274 -17.57 1.34 -4.32
CA ARG A 274 -16.50 1.04 -3.35
C ARG A 274 -15.71 -0.24 -3.66
N SER A 275 -15.83 -0.78 -4.87
CA SER A 275 -15.14 -2.02 -5.22
C SER A 275 -13.62 -1.89 -5.12
N ARG A 276 -12.97 -2.87 -4.47
CA ARG A 276 -11.51 -3.02 -4.44
C ARG A 276 -10.97 -3.93 -5.54
N TRP A 277 -11.83 -4.40 -6.46
CA TRP A 277 -11.41 -5.25 -7.57
C TRP A 277 -10.34 -4.61 -8.47
N PRO A 278 -10.42 -3.31 -8.84
CA PRO A 278 -9.36 -2.67 -9.62
C PRO A 278 -8.00 -2.70 -8.91
N PHE A 279 -7.99 -2.49 -7.59
CA PHE A 279 -6.78 -2.56 -6.78
C PHE A 279 -6.20 -3.98 -6.69
N ARG A 280 -7.06 -5.00 -6.54
CA ARG A 280 -6.62 -6.40 -6.56
C ARG A 280 -6.11 -6.84 -7.92
N ALA A 281 -6.76 -6.42 -9.00
CA ALA A 281 -6.28 -6.67 -10.36
C ALA A 281 -4.91 -6.00 -10.58
N ALA A 282 -4.72 -4.77 -10.08
CA ALA A 282 -3.43 -4.11 -10.06
C ALA A 282 -2.38 -4.94 -9.30
N MET A 283 -2.69 -5.45 -8.10
CA MET A 283 -1.77 -6.33 -7.37
C MET A 283 -1.41 -7.60 -8.16
N VAL A 284 -2.35 -8.20 -8.88
CA VAL A 284 -2.07 -9.36 -9.75
C VAL A 284 -1.14 -8.97 -10.91
N VAL A 285 -1.39 -7.83 -11.57
CA VAL A 285 -0.50 -7.33 -12.64
C VAL A 285 0.90 -7.03 -12.10
N ALA A 286 1.01 -6.47 -10.89
CA ALA A 286 2.30 -6.26 -10.23
C ALA A 286 3.01 -7.59 -9.93
N GLY A 287 2.28 -8.59 -9.43
CA GLY A 287 2.81 -9.95 -9.24
C GLY A 287 3.31 -10.57 -10.54
N LEU A 288 2.57 -10.40 -11.64
CA LEU A 288 3.00 -10.83 -12.98
C LEU A 288 4.30 -10.11 -13.39
N ALA A 289 4.36 -8.79 -13.28
CA ALA A 289 5.57 -8.03 -13.59
C ALA A 289 6.78 -8.51 -12.76
N VAL A 290 6.57 -8.80 -11.47
CA VAL A 290 7.60 -9.39 -10.60
C VAL A 290 8.00 -10.77 -11.10
N THR A 291 7.07 -11.66 -11.48
CA THR A 291 7.45 -12.96 -12.06
C THR A 291 8.28 -12.83 -13.34
N GLY A 292 8.00 -11.82 -14.16
CA GLY A 292 8.84 -11.47 -15.31
C GLY A 292 10.26 -11.04 -14.92
N LEU A 293 10.38 -10.22 -13.86
CA LEU A 293 11.67 -9.85 -13.25
C LEU A 293 12.43 -11.08 -12.72
N LEU A 294 11.74 -12.03 -12.09
CA LEU A 294 12.34 -13.27 -11.58
C LEU A 294 12.88 -14.15 -12.72
N TRP A 295 12.12 -14.29 -13.81
CA TRP A 295 12.55 -15.07 -14.98
C TRP A 295 13.68 -14.42 -15.77
N SER A 296 13.74 -13.10 -15.76
CA SER A 296 14.86 -12.33 -16.33
C SER A 296 16.05 -12.22 -15.39
N GLY A 297 16.07 -12.95 -14.25
CA GLY A 297 17.05 -12.89 -13.16
C GLY A 297 18.53 -13.06 -13.51
N VAL A 298 18.88 -13.23 -14.77
CA VAL A 298 20.25 -13.19 -15.31
C VAL A 298 20.63 -11.79 -15.84
N GLY A 299 19.70 -10.85 -16.00
CA GLY A 299 19.93 -9.51 -16.59
C GLY A 299 19.46 -8.32 -15.74
N MET A 300 19.09 -8.52 -14.47
CA MET A 300 18.82 -7.42 -13.54
C MET A 300 20.10 -6.74 -13.01
N VAL A 301 21.26 -7.33 -13.30
CA VAL A 301 22.61 -6.90 -12.91
C VAL A 301 23.43 -6.66 -14.17
#